data_AF-A0A7V3U408-F1
#
_entry.id   AF-A0A7V3U408-F1
#
_cell.length_a   1.000
_cell.length_b   1.000
_cell.length_c   1.000
_cell.angle_alpha   90.00
_cell.angle_beta   90.00
_cell.angle_gamma   90.00
#
_symmetry.space_group_name_H-M   'P 1'
#
loop_
_entity.id
_entity.type
_entity.pdbx_description
1 polymer ?
#
loop_
_entity_poly.entity_id
_entity_poly.type
_entity_poly.pdbx_seq_one_letter_code
_entity_poly.pdbx_strand_id
1 'polypeptide(L)'
;TLALMWLLSGLIGLLLPSDSFLPYVSGLLPDTMLVTAARLTGAIDLLIALALLRAWRLKQIAWLQFAMVAGYTASLTLINPALWLAPFGGLLKNLPILVLILIHRVLEEER
;
A
#
# COMPACT_ATOMS: atom_id res chain seq x y z
N THR A 1 6.97 -9.07 -10.67
CA THR A 1 5.99 -7.96 -10.79
C THR A 1 5.63 -7.37 -9.44
N LEU A 2 5.22 -8.14 -8.42
CA LEU A 2 4.90 -7.61 -7.07
C LEU A 2 6.05 -6.80 -6.45
N ALA A 3 7.27 -7.31 -6.46
CA ALA A 3 8.43 -6.59 -5.92
C ALA A 3 8.63 -5.20 -6.57
N LEU A 4 8.41 -5.09 -7.88
CA LEU A 4 8.50 -3.81 -8.60
C LEU A 4 7.39 -2.85 -8.18
N MET A 5 6.16 -3.35 -8.00
CA MET A 5 5.04 -2.56 -7.52
C MET A 5 5.34 -1.95 -6.14
N TRP A 6 5.79 -2.76 -5.19
CA TRP A 6 6.17 -2.30 -3.84
C TRP A 6 7.36 -1.36 -3.85
N LEU A 7 8.35 -1.61 -4.72
CA LEU A 7 9.49 -0.72 -4.87
C LEU A 7 9.06 0.68 -5.34
N LEU A 8 8.26 0.75 -6.40
CA LEU A 8 7.76 2.02 -6.93
C LEU A 8 6.83 2.72 -5.93
N SER A 9 5.94 1.99 -5.26
CA SER A 9 5.08 2.52 -4.20
C SER A 9 5.90 3.13 -3.07
N GLY A 10 6.93 2.42 -2.60
CA GLY A 10 7.80 2.90 -1.54
C GLY A 10 8.57 4.16 -1.91
N LEU A 11 9.09 4.23 -3.15
CA LEU A 11 9.73 5.44 -3.67
C LEU A 11 8.74 6.61 -3.74
N ILE A 12 7.51 6.38 -4.21
CA ILE A 12 6.47 7.41 -4.24
C ILE A 12 6.16 7.89 -2.82
N GLY A 13 5.92 6.99 -1.86
CA GLY A 13 5.64 7.35 -0.47
C GLY A 13 6.76 8.15 0.18
N LEU A 14 8.03 7.84 -0.15
CA LEU A 14 9.19 8.53 0.41
C LEU A 14 9.56 9.84 -0.27
N LEU A 15 9.24 10.02 -1.55
CA LEU A 15 9.77 11.12 -2.36
C LEU A 15 8.71 12.08 -2.89
N LEU A 16 7.44 11.66 -2.99
CA LEU A 16 6.39 12.53 -3.52
C LEU A 16 6.23 13.77 -2.63
N PRO A 17 6.19 14.99 -3.20
CA PRO A 17 5.91 16.21 -2.44
C PRO A 17 4.57 16.13 -1.72
N SER A 18 4.50 16.63 -0.49
CA SER A 18 3.28 16.62 0.33
C SER A 18 2.09 17.26 -0.39
N ASP A 19 2.35 18.36 -1.09
CA ASP A 19 1.33 19.16 -1.76
C ASP A 19 0.66 18.39 -2.92
N SER A 20 1.29 17.32 -3.40
CA SER A 20 0.72 16.45 -4.43
C SER A 20 -0.30 15.45 -3.90
N PHE A 21 -0.34 15.18 -2.59
CA PHE A 21 -1.29 14.21 -2.02
C PHE A 21 -2.16 14.75 -0.88
N LEU A 22 -1.71 15.75 -0.14
CA LEU A 22 -2.47 16.35 0.97
C LEU A 22 -3.90 16.79 0.57
N PRO A 23 -4.15 17.40 -0.61
CA PRO A 23 -5.51 17.78 -1.00
C PRO A 23 -6.53 16.62 -1.04
N TYR A 24 -6.07 15.38 -1.14
CA TYR A 24 -6.94 14.20 -1.15
C TYR A 24 -7.20 13.61 0.23
N VAL A 25 -6.42 13.98 1.24
CA VAL A 25 -6.44 13.35 2.59
C VAL A 25 -6.50 14.32 3.76
N SER A 26 -6.36 15.63 3.51
CA SER A 26 -6.42 16.68 4.52
C SER A 26 -7.81 16.80 5.16
N GLY A 27 -7.86 17.24 6.41
CA GLY A 27 -9.10 17.63 7.09
C GLY A 27 -9.36 16.86 8.38
N LEU A 28 -9.29 15.52 8.34
CA LEU A 28 -9.58 14.69 9.52
C LEU A 28 -8.41 14.59 10.49
N LEU A 29 -7.17 14.58 9.98
CA LEU A 29 -5.94 14.43 10.75
C LEU A 29 -4.97 15.59 10.44
N PRO A 30 -4.02 15.91 11.34
CA PRO A 30 -2.99 16.89 11.06
C PRO A 30 -2.12 16.50 9.86
N ASP A 31 -1.77 17.47 9.02
CA ASP A 31 -0.94 17.23 7.83
C ASP A 31 0.41 16.59 8.17
N THR A 32 1.02 16.97 9.30
CA THR A 32 2.26 16.36 9.78
C THR A 32 2.10 14.85 10.03
N MET A 33 0.95 14.42 10.55
CA MET A 33 0.64 13.00 10.77
C MET A 33 0.43 12.27 9.45
N LEU A 34 -0.27 12.88 8.49
CA LEU A 34 -0.50 12.32 7.16
C LEU A 34 0.81 12.17 6.38
N VAL A 35 1.66 13.20 6.39
CA VAL A 35 2.98 13.15 5.76
C VAL A 35 3.86 12.11 6.43
N THR A 36 3.89 12.06 7.76
CA THR A 36 4.68 11.05 8.50
C THR A 36 4.21 9.64 8.17
N ALA A 37 2.89 9.41 8.15
CA ALA A 37 2.31 8.14 7.75
C ALA A 37 2.75 7.74 6.34
N ALA A 38 2.65 8.64 5.36
CA ALA A 38 3.09 8.38 3.99
C ALA A 38 4.58 8.01 3.88
N ARG A 39 5.46 8.69 4.64
CA ARG A 39 6.89 8.34 4.67
C ARG A 39 7.14 6.97 5.32
N LEU A 40 6.47 6.69 6.43
CA LEU A 40 6.61 5.43 7.14
C LEU A 40 6.09 4.25 6.32
N THR A 41 4.92 4.37 5.71
CA THR A 41 4.38 3.34 4.83
C THR A 41 5.26 3.17 3.59
N GLY A 42 5.78 4.27 3.01
CA GLY A 42 6.75 4.20 1.91
C GLY A 42 8.02 3.43 2.28
N ALA A 43 8.55 3.60 3.49
CA ALA A 43 9.69 2.80 3.97
C ALA A 43 9.33 1.32 4.13
N ILE A 44 8.14 1.00 4.67
CA ILE A 44 7.65 -0.37 4.80
C ILE A 44 7.51 -1.03 3.43
N ASP A 45 7.01 -0.30 2.42
CA ASP A 45 6.88 -0.81 1.05
C ASP A 45 8.24 -1.21 0.47
N LEU A 46 9.30 -0.41 0.71
CA LEU A 46 10.65 -0.76 0.28
C LEU A 46 11.18 -2.02 0.98
N LEU A 47 10.87 -2.21 2.27
CA LEU A 47 11.25 -3.42 3.01
C LEU A 47 10.52 -4.65 2.46
N ILE A 48 9.23 -4.52 2.11
CA ILE A 48 8.46 -5.57 1.45
C ILE A 48 9.07 -5.91 0.08
N ALA A 49 9.39 -4.90 -0.72
CA ALA A 49 10.03 -5.09 -2.02
C ALA A 49 11.35 -5.86 -1.88
N LEU A 50 12.21 -5.48 -0.93
CA LEU A 50 13.48 -6.13 -0.66
C LEU A 50 13.30 -7.58 -0.20
N ALA A 51 12.31 -7.84 0.66
CA ALA A 51 11.98 -9.18 1.12
C ALA A 51 11.52 -10.08 -0.04
N LEU A 52 10.67 -9.57 -0.94
CA LEU A 52 10.24 -10.28 -2.15
C LEU A 52 11.41 -10.58 -3.09
N LEU A 53 12.31 -9.61 -3.33
CA LEU A 53 13.49 -9.79 -4.18
C LEU A 53 14.45 -10.86 -3.65
N ARG A 54 14.54 -11.00 -2.32
CA ARG A 54 15.37 -12.01 -1.65
C ARG A 54 14.66 -13.34 -1.42
N ALA A 55 13.42 -13.49 -1.88
CA ALA A 55 12.56 -14.63 -1.56
C ALA A 55 12.46 -14.92 -0.05
N TRP A 56 12.52 -13.88 0.79
CA TRP A 56 12.60 -14.02 2.23
C TRP A 56 11.19 -14.20 2.84
N ARG A 57 10.94 -15.36 3.45
CA ARG A 57 9.71 -15.64 4.21
C ARG A 57 8.43 -15.25 3.45
N LEU A 58 8.32 -15.67 2.20
CA LEU A 58 7.28 -15.22 1.25
C LEU A 58 5.86 -15.37 1.80
N LYS A 59 5.56 -16.43 2.56
CA LYS A 59 4.25 -16.64 3.20
C LYS A 59 3.92 -15.53 4.21
N GLN A 60 4.87 -15.15 5.06
CA GLN A 60 4.71 -14.06 6.02
C GLN A 60 4.66 -12.70 5.32
N ILE A 61 5.47 -12.52 4.27
CA ILE A 61 5.44 -11.28 3.48
C ILE A 61 4.11 -11.11 2.75
N ALA A 62 3.45 -12.19 2.29
CA ALA A 62 2.10 -12.10 1.73
C ALA A 62 1.08 -11.59 2.75
N TRP A 63 1.15 -12.03 4.01
CA TRP A 63 0.28 -11.50 5.07
C TRP A 63 0.57 -10.03 5.37
N LEU A 64 1.84 -9.62 5.38
CA LEU A 64 2.21 -8.23 5.57
C LEU A 64 1.68 -7.35 4.42
N GLN A 65 1.82 -7.81 3.16
CA GLN A 65 1.24 -7.14 2.00
C GLN A 65 -0.27 -6.97 2.14
N PHE A 66 -0.97 -8.04 2.55
CA PHE A 66 -2.42 -8.01 2.77
C PHE A 66 -2.80 -6.99 3.86
N ALA A 67 -2.12 -7.05 5.01
CA ALA A 67 -2.37 -6.15 6.13
C ALA A 67 -2.11 -4.68 5.76
N MET A 68 -1.06 -4.40 5.01
CA MET A 68 -0.77 -3.06 4.51
C MET A 68 -1.89 -2.56 3.59
N VAL A 69 -2.25 -3.34 2.57
CA VAL A 69 -3.30 -2.95 1.61
C VAL A 69 -4.64 -2.77 2.28
N ALA A 70 -5.03 -3.68 3.17
CA ALA A 70 -6.28 -3.58 3.92
C ALA A 70 -6.26 -2.37 4.87
N GLY A 71 -5.16 -2.16 5.59
CA GLY A 71 -5.00 -1.10 6.57
C GLY A 71 -5.07 0.29 5.96
N TYR A 72 -4.32 0.56 4.89
CA TYR A 72 -4.40 1.86 4.23
C TYR A 72 -5.73 2.05 3.51
N THR A 73 -6.34 0.98 2.95
CA THR A 73 -7.67 1.08 2.30
C THR A 73 -8.74 1.47 3.31
N ALA A 74 -8.75 0.84 4.49
CA ALA A 74 -9.68 1.19 5.56
C ALA A 74 -9.45 2.63 6.06
N SER A 75 -8.20 3.01 6.30
CA SER A 75 -7.85 4.35 6.77
C SER A 75 -8.25 5.43 5.77
N LEU A 76 -7.96 5.23 4.47
CA LEU A 76 -8.33 6.15 3.41
C LEU A 76 -9.84 6.19 3.15
N THR A 77 -10.56 5.10 3.38
CA THR A 77 -12.03 5.09 3.32
C THR A 77 -12.63 6.01 4.37
N LEU A 78 -12.06 6.06 5.58
CA LEU A 78 -12.51 6.94 6.65
C LEU A 78 -12.14 8.40 6.40
N ILE A 79 -10.95 8.65 5.85
CA ILE A 79 -10.45 10.00 5.57
C ILE A 79 -11.18 10.63 4.38
N ASN A 80 -11.31 9.90 3.27
CA ASN A 80 -11.93 10.39 2.05
C ASN A 80 -12.64 9.25 1.30
N PRO A 81 -13.92 8.98 1.61
CA PRO A 81 -14.67 7.90 0.97
C PRO A 81 -14.87 8.11 -0.54
N ALA A 82 -14.74 9.34 -1.05
CA ALA A 82 -14.86 9.60 -2.49
C ALA A 82 -13.74 8.93 -3.31
N LEU A 83 -12.63 8.53 -2.68
CA LEU A 83 -11.55 7.79 -3.33
C LEU A 83 -11.98 6.42 -3.88
N TRP A 84 -13.12 5.88 -3.44
CA TRP A 84 -13.74 4.70 -4.05
C TRP A 84 -14.24 4.94 -5.47
N LEU A 85 -14.70 6.16 -5.75
CA LEU A 85 -15.26 6.59 -7.02
C LEU A 85 -14.24 7.35 -7.89
N ALA A 86 -12.98 7.44 -7.44
CA ALA A 86 -11.93 8.13 -8.17
C ALA A 86 -11.75 7.51 -9.57
N PRO A 87 -11.65 8.35 -10.63
CA PRO A 87 -11.43 7.86 -11.98
C PRO A 87 -10.14 7.04 -12.04
N PHE A 88 -10.10 6.06 -12.95
CA PHE A 88 -9.03 5.06 -13.03
C PHE A 88 -8.90 4.15 -11.80
N GLY A 89 -9.93 4.09 -10.94
CA GLY A 89 -10.13 3.04 -9.94
C GLY A 89 -9.24 3.17 -8.71
N GLY A 90 -9.35 4.28 -7.99
CA GLY A 90 -8.59 4.58 -6.75
C GLY A 90 -8.60 3.46 -5.71
N LEU A 91 -9.49 3.51 -4.70
CA LEU A 91 -9.57 2.45 -3.68
C LEU A 91 -10.19 1.16 -4.23
N LEU A 92 -11.01 1.25 -5.28
CA LEU A 92 -11.70 0.08 -5.87
C LEU A 92 -10.71 -1.01 -6.34
N LYS A 93 -9.54 -0.62 -6.88
CA LYS A 93 -8.51 -1.58 -7.32
C LYS A 93 -7.86 -2.34 -6.17
N ASN A 94 -7.97 -1.88 -4.93
CA ASN A 94 -7.39 -2.61 -3.80
C ASN A 94 -8.13 -3.92 -3.52
N LEU A 95 -9.43 -4.02 -3.87
CA LEU A 95 -10.20 -5.25 -3.70
C LEU A 95 -9.62 -6.43 -4.51
N PRO A 96 -9.44 -6.34 -5.84
CA PRO A 96 -8.78 -7.40 -6.59
C PRO A 96 -7.30 -7.57 -6.19
N ILE A 97 -6.58 -6.53 -5.78
CA ILE A 97 -5.19 -6.65 -5.28
C ILE A 97 -5.13 -7.54 -4.02
N LEU A 98 -6.05 -7.35 -3.06
CA LEU A 98 -6.12 -8.20 -1.86
C LEU A 98 -6.35 -9.67 -2.23
N VAL A 99 -7.23 -9.94 -3.19
CA VAL A 99 -7.47 -11.31 -3.70
C VAL A 99 -6.20 -11.87 -4.36
N LEU A 100 -5.51 -11.08 -5.18
CA LEU A 100 -4.27 -11.51 -5.83
C LEU A 100 -3.14 -11.82 -4.82
N ILE A 101 -3.05 -11.07 -3.73
CA ILE A 101 -2.10 -11.35 -2.64
C ILE A 101 -2.43 -12.70 -1.98
N LEU A 102 -3.71 -13.00 -1.73
CA LEU A 102 -4.13 -14.28 -1.17
C LEU A 102 -3.84 -15.44 -2.14
N ILE A 103 -4.09 -15.25 -3.43
CA ILE A 103 -3.75 -16.25 -4.46
C ILE A 103 -2.23 -16.48 -4.48
N HIS A 104 -1.43 -15.41 -4.48
CA HIS A 104 0.03 -15.52 -4.43
C HIS A 104 0.49 -16.32 -3.21
N ARG A 105 -0.11 -16.07 -2.03
CA ARG A 105 0.21 -16.83 -0.82
C ARG A 105 -0.06 -18.33 -0.99
N VAL A 106 -1.23 -18.70 -1.52
CA VAL A 106 -1.59 -20.11 -1.73
C VAL A 106 -0.62 -20.77 -2.71
N LEU A 107 -0.24 -20.09 -3.78
CA LEU A 107 0.75 -20.61 -4.74
C LEU A 107 2.14 -20.81 -4.13
N GLU A 108 2.55 -19.97 -3.17
CA GLU A 108 3.79 -20.18 -2.40
C GLU A 108 3.66 -21.25 -1.29
N GLU A 109 2.45 -21.73 -1.00
CA GLU A 109 2.24 -22.87 -0.09
C GLU A 109 2.48 -24.22 -0.79
N GLU A 110 2.18 -24.29 -2.08
CA GLU A 110 2.31 -25.49 -2.93
C GLU A 110 3.72 -25.69 -3.52
N ARG A 111 4.67 -24.80 -3.20
CA ARG A 111 6.02 -24.76 -3.77
C ARG A 111 7.09 -25.14 -2.75
#